data_AF-A0A7X3VP42-F1
#
_entry.id   AF-A0A7X3VP42-F1
#
_cell.length_a   1.000
_cell.length_b   1.000
_cell.length_c   1.000
_cell.angle_alpha   90.00
_cell.angle_beta   90.00
_cell.angle_gamma   90.00
#
_symmetry.space_group_name_H-M   'P 1'
#
loop_
_entity.id
_entity.type
_entity.pdbx_description
1 polymer ?
#
loop_
_entity_poly.entity_id
_entity_poly.type
_entity_poly.pdbx_seq_one_letter_code
_entity_poly.pdbx_strand_id
1 'polypeptide(L)'
;MGRKGGGFGRVKAVIKQLLKHDVPREKLLQIEDDGVLSNEELKGMHKWQEPSDVENLIPWVTDMRKFGVFFSSPLDFDLMMLEAFPDAYGALVPRRGGPKKSVDSAADTILGQNAPGLTLYQNLFTSYVDHLPSYQYHFLTRSKPATHMAAISHLKDEEVISHLPEPIEAILQHVVDNLTRD
;
A
#
# COMPACT_ATOMS: atom_id res chain seq x y z
N MET A 1 2.11 -3.62 1.11
CA MET A 1 1.21 -4.77 1.39
C MET A 1 1.50 -5.94 0.44
N GLY A 2 1.57 -5.75 -0.88
CA GLY A 2 1.77 -6.78 -1.91
C GLY A 2 3.20 -7.31 -2.03
N ARG A 3 3.85 -7.70 -0.92
CA ARG A 3 5.04 -8.57 -0.95
C ARG A 3 4.71 -9.86 -0.19
N LYS A 4 5.55 -10.89 -0.33
CA LYS A 4 5.41 -12.14 0.44
C LYS A 4 5.22 -11.86 1.93
N GLY A 5 4.07 -12.25 2.47
CA GLY A 5 3.66 -12.05 3.87
C GLY A 5 3.45 -10.58 4.27
N GLY A 6 3.56 -9.64 3.33
CA GLY A 6 3.56 -8.22 3.58
C GLY A 6 2.18 -7.64 3.89
N GLY A 7 1.10 -8.19 3.35
CA GLY A 7 -0.25 -7.66 3.57
C GLY A 7 -0.71 -8.00 4.98
N PHE A 8 -1.14 -9.24 5.14
CA PHE A 8 -1.56 -9.79 6.43
C PHE A 8 -0.48 -9.77 7.52
N GLY A 9 0.81 -9.83 7.17
CA GLY A 9 1.88 -9.67 8.16
C GLY A 9 1.96 -8.26 8.74
N ARG A 10 1.66 -7.21 7.95
CA ARG A 10 1.61 -5.84 8.44
C ARG A 10 0.36 -5.58 9.27
N VAL A 11 -0.80 -6.08 8.83
CA VAL A 11 -2.03 -6.03 9.63
C VAL A 11 -1.83 -6.75 10.97
N LYS A 12 -1.29 -7.97 10.96
CA LYS A 12 -0.92 -8.71 12.19
C LYS A 12 0.01 -7.90 13.10
N ALA A 13 0.99 -7.20 12.53
CA ALA A 13 1.91 -6.38 13.31
C ALA A 13 1.18 -5.21 13.98
N VAL A 14 0.29 -4.52 13.26
CA VAL A 14 -0.55 -3.44 13.80
C VAL A 14 -1.46 -3.95 14.90
N ILE A 15 -2.20 -5.03 14.66
CA ILE A 15 -3.09 -5.65 15.66
C ILE A 15 -2.30 -5.94 16.95
N LYS A 16 -1.10 -6.51 16.84
CA LYS A 16 -0.24 -6.78 18.00
C LYS A 16 0.20 -5.52 18.74
N GLN A 17 0.38 -4.39 18.05
CA GLN A 17 0.68 -3.13 18.73
C GLN A 17 -0.56 -2.54 19.40
N LEU A 18 -1.71 -2.54 18.73
CA LEU A 18 -2.97 -2.06 19.30
C LEU A 18 -3.37 -2.85 20.56
N LEU A 19 -3.20 -4.17 20.55
CA LEU A 19 -3.41 -5.02 21.73
C LEU A 19 -2.47 -4.67 22.90
N LYS A 20 -1.25 -4.20 22.63
CA LYS A 20 -0.30 -3.76 23.68
C LYS A 20 -0.66 -2.39 24.26
N HIS A 21 -1.51 -1.63 23.57
CA HIS A 21 -1.99 -0.32 23.98
C HIS A 21 -3.46 -0.40 24.44
N ASP A 22 -3.84 -1.54 25.03
CA ASP A 22 -5.13 -1.77 25.70
C ASP A 22 -6.37 -1.61 24.81
N VAL A 23 -6.22 -1.70 23.48
CA VAL A 23 -7.38 -1.80 22.59
C VAL A 23 -8.03 -3.18 22.76
N PRO A 24 -9.34 -3.28 23.05
CA PRO A 24 -10.01 -4.55 23.30
C PRO A 24 -9.88 -5.53 22.13
N ARG A 25 -9.58 -6.79 22.44
CA ARG A 25 -9.37 -7.84 21.45
C ARG A 25 -10.60 -8.06 20.58
N GLU A 26 -11.77 -8.04 21.20
CA GLU A 26 -13.07 -8.26 20.58
C GLU A 26 -13.37 -7.19 19.54
N LYS A 27 -12.86 -5.97 19.72
CA LYS A 27 -12.99 -4.88 18.72
C LYS A 27 -12.01 -5.01 17.56
N LEU A 28 -10.83 -5.60 17.81
CA LEU A 28 -9.77 -5.72 16.82
C LEU A 28 -9.87 -6.97 15.95
N LEU A 29 -10.41 -8.04 16.51
CA LEU A 29 -10.39 -9.38 15.94
C LEU A 29 -11.78 -9.94 15.69
N GLN A 30 -12.80 -9.06 15.66
CA GLN A 30 -14.14 -9.45 15.24
C GLN A 30 -14.07 -9.98 13.81
N ILE A 31 -14.68 -11.14 13.59
CA ILE A 31 -14.89 -11.76 12.28
C ILE A 31 -16.39 -11.93 12.05
N GLU A 32 -16.77 -12.46 10.89
CA GLU A 32 -18.18 -12.74 10.57
C GLU A 32 -18.85 -13.63 11.64
N ASP A 33 -20.18 -13.56 11.71
CA ASP A 33 -21.02 -14.30 12.67
C ASP A 33 -20.67 -14.05 14.15
N ASP A 34 -20.28 -12.81 14.49
CA ASP A 34 -19.89 -12.38 15.85
C ASP A 34 -18.72 -13.19 16.45
N GLY A 35 -17.94 -13.86 15.61
CA GLY A 35 -16.76 -14.59 16.03
C GLY A 35 -15.61 -13.66 16.42
N VAL A 36 -14.63 -14.20 17.16
CA VAL A 36 -13.35 -13.54 17.44
C VAL A 36 -12.23 -14.43 16.95
N LEU A 37 -11.36 -13.89 16.09
CA LEU A 37 -10.20 -14.61 15.54
C LEU A 37 -9.36 -15.20 16.68
N SER A 38 -9.00 -16.48 16.59
CA SER A 38 -8.20 -17.16 17.63
C SER A 38 -6.74 -16.68 17.66
N ASN A 39 -6.02 -17.04 18.73
CA ASN A 39 -4.60 -16.71 18.85
C ASN A 39 -3.75 -17.48 17.82
N GLU A 40 -4.13 -18.71 17.53
CA GLU A 40 -3.51 -19.60 16.55
C GLU A 40 -3.67 -19.04 15.15
N GLU A 41 -4.87 -18.60 14.78
CA GLU A 41 -5.14 -17.95 13.50
C GLU A 41 -4.42 -16.61 13.37
N LEU A 42 -4.45 -15.76 14.39
CA LEU A 42 -3.68 -14.51 14.40
C LEU A 42 -2.16 -14.78 14.28
N LYS A 43 -1.66 -15.85 14.90
CA LYS A 43 -0.27 -16.29 14.73
C LYS A 43 -0.02 -16.74 13.29
N GLY A 44 -0.99 -17.38 12.64
CA GLY A 44 -0.98 -17.81 11.24
C GLY A 44 -1.12 -16.69 10.20
N MET A 45 -1.81 -15.59 10.51
CA MET A 45 -2.29 -14.55 9.58
C MET A 45 -1.33 -14.15 8.44
N HIS A 46 -0.05 -13.89 8.71
CA HIS A 46 0.98 -13.62 7.68
C HIS A 46 1.18 -14.68 6.57
N LYS A 47 0.58 -15.87 6.72
CA LYS A 47 0.63 -16.96 5.75
C LYS A 47 -0.52 -16.91 4.73
N TRP A 48 -1.56 -16.12 4.98
CA TRP A 48 -2.66 -15.90 4.04
C TRP A 48 -2.14 -15.04 2.88
N GLN A 49 -1.92 -15.67 1.73
CA GLN A 49 -1.21 -15.11 0.58
C GLN A 49 -1.77 -15.60 -0.76
N GLU A 50 -2.96 -16.19 -0.75
CA GLU A 50 -3.66 -16.53 -1.99
C GLU A 50 -4.33 -15.28 -2.57
N PRO A 51 -4.58 -15.22 -3.89
CA PRO A 51 -5.31 -14.10 -4.50
C PRO A 51 -6.67 -13.82 -3.85
N SER A 52 -7.41 -14.86 -3.46
CA SER A 52 -8.67 -14.74 -2.71
C SER A 52 -8.49 -14.08 -1.35
N ASP A 53 -7.32 -14.23 -0.73
CA ASP A 53 -7.04 -13.59 0.57
C ASP A 53 -6.84 -12.07 0.41
N VAL A 54 -6.44 -11.59 -0.77
CA VAL A 54 -6.25 -10.15 -1.01
C VAL A 54 -7.57 -9.39 -0.87
N GLU A 55 -8.68 -9.97 -1.31
CA GLU A 55 -10.01 -9.39 -1.13
C GLU A 55 -10.37 -9.36 0.36
N ASN A 56 -10.07 -10.44 1.10
CA ASN A 56 -10.26 -10.51 2.54
C ASN A 56 -9.35 -9.55 3.32
N LEU A 57 -8.27 -9.04 2.73
CA LEU A 57 -7.39 -8.05 3.36
C LEU A 57 -8.04 -6.67 3.45
N ILE A 58 -8.94 -6.34 2.51
CA ILE A 58 -9.57 -5.01 2.45
C ILE A 58 -10.37 -4.70 3.72
N PRO A 59 -11.29 -5.56 4.20
CA PRO A 59 -12.01 -5.31 5.45
C PRO A 59 -11.08 -5.03 6.63
N TRP A 60 -10.02 -5.83 6.79
CA TRP A 60 -9.03 -5.59 7.84
C TRP A 60 -8.36 -4.21 7.71
N VAL A 61 -7.92 -3.84 6.51
CA VAL A 61 -7.26 -2.55 6.27
C VAL A 61 -8.21 -1.38 6.55
N THR A 62 -9.48 -1.50 6.13
CA THR A 62 -10.51 -0.49 6.36
C THR A 62 -10.85 -0.36 7.84
N ASP A 63 -10.99 -1.46 8.56
CA ASP A 63 -11.31 -1.44 9.99
C ASP A 63 -10.21 -0.83 10.85
N MET A 64 -8.94 -0.98 10.44
CA MET A 64 -7.81 -0.36 11.13
C MET A 64 -7.89 1.18 11.17
N ARG A 65 -8.67 1.81 10.28
CA ARG A 65 -8.90 3.26 10.28
C ARG A 65 -9.66 3.74 11.51
N LYS A 66 -10.51 2.90 12.10
CA LYS A 66 -11.20 3.17 13.38
C LYS A 66 -10.22 3.43 14.53
N PHE A 67 -8.98 2.96 14.37
CA PHE A 67 -7.89 3.12 15.33
C PHE A 67 -6.81 4.10 14.84
N GLY A 68 -7.12 4.93 13.84
CA GLY A 68 -6.18 5.92 13.28
C GLY A 68 -5.04 5.31 12.47
N VAL A 69 -5.15 4.05 12.03
CA VAL A 69 -4.13 3.38 11.22
C VAL A 69 -4.57 3.29 9.77
N PHE A 70 -3.73 3.81 8.87
CA PHE A 70 -3.96 3.84 7.43
C PHE A 70 -2.82 3.11 6.72
N PHE A 71 -3.16 2.30 5.71
CA PHE A 71 -2.20 1.53 4.94
C PHE A 71 -2.09 2.06 3.52
N SER A 72 -0.86 2.19 3.04
CA SER A 72 -0.59 2.30 1.60
C SER A 72 -0.74 0.93 0.92
N SER A 73 -1.51 0.86 -0.16
CA SER A 73 -1.83 -0.36 -0.89
C SER A 73 -1.74 -0.11 -2.41
N PRO A 74 -1.23 -1.07 -3.22
CA PRO A 74 -0.84 -2.42 -2.83
C PRO A 74 0.55 -2.50 -2.23
N LEU A 75 1.54 -1.72 -2.65
CA LEU A 75 2.93 -1.94 -2.18
C LEU A 75 3.32 -1.01 -1.03
N ASP A 76 3.49 0.25 -1.37
CA ASP A 76 3.90 1.35 -0.51
C ASP A 76 3.34 2.67 -1.09
N PHE A 77 3.60 3.77 -0.39
CA PHE A 77 3.21 5.11 -0.82
C PHE A 77 3.77 5.47 -2.21
N ASP A 78 4.99 5.04 -2.53
CA ASP A 78 5.65 5.43 -3.78
C ASP A 78 4.92 4.85 -5.00
N LEU A 79 4.50 3.58 -4.92
CA LEU A 79 3.74 2.95 -5.99
C LEU A 79 2.35 3.58 -6.16
N MET A 80 1.68 3.95 -5.06
CA MET A 80 0.39 4.65 -5.13
C MET A 80 0.50 6.01 -5.80
N MET A 81 1.52 6.78 -5.44
CA MET A 81 1.76 8.07 -6.06
C MET A 81 2.11 7.93 -7.54
N LEU A 82 2.90 6.92 -7.91
CA LEU A 82 3.24 6.64 -9.30
C LEU A 82 2.00 6.31 -10.16
N GLU A 83 1.08 5.50 -9.62
CA GLU A 83 -0.20 5.20 -10.27
C GLU A 83 -1.08 6.44 -10.40
N ALA A 84 -1.11 7.30 -9.38
CA ALA A 84 -1.94 8.50 -9.39
C ALA A 84 -1.43 9.59 -10.34
N PHE A 85 -0.11 9.70 -10.54
CA PHE A 85 0.50 10.78 -11.31
C PHE A 85 1.50 10.28 -12.38
N PRO A 86 1.10 9.34 -13.27
CA PRO A 86 2.02 8.67 -14.18
C PRO A 86 2.75 9.66 -15.10
N ASP A 87 2.04 10.69 -15.57
CA ASP A 87 2.61 11.73 -16.44
C ASP A 87 3.67 12.58 -15.73
N ALA A 88 3.45 12.91 -14.44
CA ALA A 88 4.39 13.71 -13.66
C ALA A 88 5.71 12.97 -13.42
N TYR A 89 5.65 11.66 -13.12
CA TYR A 89 6.86 10.83 -13.02
C TYR A 89 7.48 10.57 -14.41
N GLY A 90 6.65 10.38 -15.43
CA GLY A 90 7.08 10.21 -16.82
C GLY A 90 7.88 11.39 -17.35
N ALA A 91 7.51 12.62 -16.98
CA ALA A 91 8.22 13.85 -17.34
C ALA A 91 9.66 13.90 -16.79
N LEU A 92 9.98 13.14 -15.73
CA LEU A 92 11.33 13.05 -15.18
C LEU A 92 12.25 12.11 -15.96
N VAL A 93 11.70 11.35 -16.92
CA VAL A 93 12.46 10.42 -17.75
C VAL A 93 13.16 11.20 -18.88
N PRO A 94 14.50 11.21 -18.95
CA PRO A 94 15.20 11.88 -20.02
C PRO A 94 15.04 11.13 -21.35
N ARG A 95 15.14 11.84 -22.48
CA ARG A 95 14.94 11.31 -23.85
C ARG A 95 15.70 10.01 -24.20
N ARG A 96 16.85 9.75 -23.57
CA ARG A 96 17.67 8.53 -23.78
C ARG A 96 17.77 7.64 -22.53
N GLY A 97 16.88 7.81 -21.57
CA GLY A 97 16.79 7.01 -20.35
C GLY A 97 15.41 6.38 -20.16
N GLY A 98 15.13 5.94 -18.94
CA GLY A 98 13.84 5.39 -18.54
C GLY A 98 13.91 3.94 -18.06
N PRO A 99 12.74 3.35 -17.73
CA PRO A 99 12.62 1.94 -17.39
C PRO A 99 13.16 1.05 -18.52
N LYS A 100 14.08 0.15 -18.19
CA LYS A 100 14.71 -0.77 -19.16
C LYS A 100 14.31 -2.22 -18.96
N LYS A 101 13.67 -2.53 -17.84
CA LYS A 101 13.28 -3.90 -17.48
C LYS A 101 11.86 -4.18 -17.96
N SER A 102 11.60 -5.42 -18.34
CA SER A 102 10.23 -5.91 -18.53
C SER A 102 9.47 -5.90 -17.19
N VAL A 103 8.14 -5.98 -17.27
CA VAL A 103 7.27 -6.14 -16.10
C VAL A 103 7.72 -7.31 -15.23
N ASP A 104 7.93 -8.49 -15.81
CA ASP A 104 8.34 -9.69 -15.05
C ASP A 104 9.68 -9.48 -14.32
N SER A 105 10.67 -8.92 -15.01
CA SER A 105 12.00 -8.68 -14.41
C SER A 105 11.96 -7.60 -13.32
N ALA A 106 11.11 -6.59 -13.49
CA ALA A 106 10.86 -5.59 -12.45
C ALA A 106 10.14 -6.21 -11.25
N ALA A 107 9.10 -7.01 -11.49
CA ALA A 107 8.35 -7.72 -10.47
C ALA A 107 9.23 -8.65 -9.63
N ASP A 108 10.09 -9.45 -10.26
CA ASP A 108 11.07 -10.29 -9.54
C ASP A 108 11.96 -9.48 -8.59
N THR A 109 12.34 -8.27 -9.00
CA THR A 109 13.19 -7.40 -8.18
C THR A 109 12.39 -6.77 -7.03
N ILE A 110 11.16 -6.33 -7.28
CA ILE A 110 10.36 -5.51 -6.35
C ILE A 110 9.56 -6.38 -5.37
N LEU A 111 8.98 -7.46 -5.88
CA LEU A 111 8.07 -8.36 -5.18
C LEU A 111 8.81 -9.61 -4.67
N GLY A 112 9.96 -9.92 -5.26
CA GLY A 112 10.81 -11.06 -4.95
C GLY A 112 10.62 -12.20 -5.95
N GLN A 113 11.69 -12.96 -6.20
CA GLN A 113 11.75 -14.09 -7.14
C GLN A 113 10.91 -15.32 -6.72
N ASN A 114 10.34 -15.31 -5.51
CA ASN A 114 9.55 -16.41 -4.98
C ASN A 114 8.09 -15.98 -4.83
N ALA A 115 7.18 -16.93 -5.01
CA ALA A 115 5.76 -16.74 -4.77
C ALA A 115 5.49 -16.03 -3.42
N PRO A 116 4.51 -15.11 -3.40
CA PRO A 116 3.46 -14.97 -4.40
C PRO A 116 3.74 -13.98 -5.54
N GLY A 117 4.80 -13.15 -5.53
CA GLY A 117 5.17 -12.30 -6.68
C GLY A 117 3.99 -11.54 -7.33
N LEU A 118 3.87 -11.65 -8.67
CA LEU A 118 2.74 -11.09 -9.44
C LEU A 118 1.39 -11.75 -9.15
N THR A 119 1.35 -12.93 -8.52
CA THR A 119 0.09 -13.61 -8.15
C THR A 119 -0.77 -12.75 -7.25
N LEU A 120 -0.18 -11.92 -6.36
CA LEU A 120 -0.93 -10.96 -5.54
C LEU A 120 -1.43 -9.74 -6.32
N TYR A 121 -0.92 -9.49 -7.53
CA TYR A 121 -1.27 -8.33 -8.36
C TYR A 121 -2.36 -8.65 -9.39
N GLN A 122 -3.10 -9.74 -9.16
CA GLN A 122 -4.30 -10.07 -9.90
C GLN A 122 -5.51 -9.29 -9.35
N ASN A 123 -6.63 -9.32 -10.06
CA ASN A 123 -7.89 -8.68 -9.67
C ASN A 123 -7.71 -7.19 -9.32
N LEU A 124 -7.86 -6.85 -8.04
CA LEU A 124 -7.85 -5.49 -7.48
C LEU A 124 -6.57 -4.71 -7.75
N PHE A 125 -5.45 -5.39 -7.99
CA PHE A 125 -4.13 -4.77 -8.11
C PHE A 125 -3.55 -4.85 -9.53
N THR A 126 -4.35 -5.24 -10.52
CA THR A 126 -3.87 -5.42 -11.91
C THR A 126 -3.38 -4.13 -12.56
N SER A 127 -3.96 -2.97 -12.25
CA SER A 127 -3.50 -1.68 -12.78
C SER A 127 -2.03 -1.37 -12.42
N TYR A 128 -1.58 -1.83 -11.25
CA TYR A 128 -0.25 -1.53 -10.72
C TYR A 128 0.87 -2.30 -11.41
N VAL A 129 0.55 -3.35 -12.17
CA VAL A 129 1.54 -4.24 -12.79
C VAL A 129 2.40 -3.49 -13.82
N ASP A 130 1.76 -2.66 -14.64
CA ASP A 130 2.43 -1.90 -15.70
C ASP A 130 3.33 -0.79 -15.15
N HIS A 131 3.13 -0.40 -13.88
CA HIS A 131 3.95 0.59 -13.20
C HIS A 131 5.23 0.02 -12.58
N LEU A 132 5.37 -1.31 -12.45
CA LEU A 132 6.53 -1.92 -11.79
C LEU A 132 7.89 -1.54 -12.42
N PRO A 133 8.05 -1.50 -13.76
CA PRO A 133 9.28 -1.01 -14.38
C PRO A 133 9.60 0.44 -14.01
N SER A 134 8.60 1.31 -14.03
CA SER A 134 8.70 2.72 -13.64
C SER A 134 9.03 2.86 -12.15
N TYR A 135 8.40 2.07 -11.29
CA TYR A 135 8.69 2.03 -9.87
C TYR A 135 10.15 1.67 -9.61
N GLN A 136 10.66 0.60 -10.25
CA GLN A 136 12.06 0.21 -10.11
C GLN A 136 13.01 1.32 -10.57
N TYR A 137 12.70 1.95 -11.71
CA TYR A 137 13.50 3.04 -12.24
C TYR A 137 13.54 4.24 -11.29
N HIS A 138 12.38 4.69 -10.81
CA HIS A 138 12.25 5.90 -10.00
C HIS A 138 12.66 5.72 -8.54
N PHE A 139 12.46 4.55 -7.94
CA PHE A 139 12.52 4.40 -6.48
C PHE A 139 13.53 3.37 -5.96
N LEU A 140 14.10 2.53 -6.81
CA LEU A 140 15.20 1.63 -6.41
C LEU A 140 16.59 2.16 -6.77
N THR A 141 16.68 3.14 -7.67
CA THR A 141 17.97 3.68 -8.15
C THR A 141 18.19 5.15 -7.83
N ARG A 142 17.18 5.84 -7.29
CA ARG A 142 17.18 7.29 -7.06
C ARG A 142 16.67 7.62 -5.65
N SER A 143 16.92 8.85 -5.22
CA SER A 143 16.41 9.37 -3.95
C SER A 143 14.89 9.52 -4.03
N LYS A 144 14.16 8.76 -3.20
CA LYS A 144 12.68 8.81 -3.17
C LYS A 144 12.14 10.21 -2.88
N PRO A 145 12.62 10.95 -1.85
CA PRO A 145 12.13 12.31 -1.61
C PRO A 145 12.39 13.26 -2.79
N ALA A 146 13.56 13.18 -3.41
CA ALA A 146 13.89 14.04 -4.54
C ALA A 146 13.03 13.73 -5.77
N THR A 147 12.78 12.45 -6.06
CA THR A 147 11.89 12.04 -7.15
C THR A 147 10.47 12.54 -6.94
N HIS A 148 9.92 12.41 -5.72
CA HIS A 148 8.58 12.92 -5.39
C HIS A 148 8.48 14.44 -5.53
N MET A 149 9.44 15.18 -4.96
CA MET A 149 9.47 16.64 -5.09
C MET A 149 9.53 17.09 -6.54
N ALA A 150 10.37 16.43 -7.36
CA ALA A 150 10.48 16.75 -8.77
C ALA A 150 9.19 16.42 -9.55
N ALA A 151 8.55 15.28 -9.28
CA ALA A 151 7.30 14.90 -9.93
C ALA A 151 6.19 15.91 -9.57
N ILE A 152 5.99 16.16 -8.27
CA ILE A 152 4.95 17.06 -7.76
C ILE A 152 5.17 18.50 -8.25
N SER A 153 6.41 18.94 -8.46
CA SER A 153 6.68 20.28 -9.00
C SER A 153 6.16 20.53 -10.42
N HIS A 154 5.79 19.49 -11.15
CA HIS A 154 5.15 19.60 -12.47
C HIS A 154 3.62 19.69 -12.40
N LEU A 155 3.04 19.49 -11.21
CA LEU A 155 1.59 19.48 -11.00
C LEU A 155 1.11 20.81 -10.43
N LYS A 156 -0.11 21.19 -10.80
CA LYS A 156 -0.87 22.25 -10.12
C LYS A 156 -1.58 21.68 -8.90
N ASP A 157 -1.89 22.55 -7.95
CA ASP A 157 -2.58 22.17 -6.71
C ASP A 157 -3.90 21.44 -7.01
N GLU A 158 -4.66 21.87 -8.02
CA GLU A 158 -5.93 21.21 -8.39
C GLU A 158 -5.72 19.79 -8.94
N GLU A 159 -4.63 19.55 -9.66
CA GLU A 159 -4.27 18.23 -10.19
C GLU A 159 -3.88 17.28 -9.06
N VAL A 160 -3.13 17.79 -8.07
CA VAL A 160 -2.75 17.03 -6.87
C VAL A 160 -3.98 16.64 -6.06
N ILE A 161 -4.89 17.58 -5.82
CA ILE A 161 -6.10 17.33 -5.01
C ILE A 161 -7.03 16.34 -5.73
N SER A 162 -7.25 16.49 -7.03
CA SER A 162 -8.20 15.66 -7.78
C SER A 162 -7.77 14.20 -7.98
N HIS A 163 -6.46 13.92 -7.89
CA HIS A 163 -5.92 12.57 -8.10
C HIS A 163 -5.24 12.00 -6.85
N LEU A 164 -5.40 12.64 -5.69
CA LEU A 164 -4.77 12.18 -4.46
C LEU A 164 -5.23 10.74 -4.15
N PRO A 165 -4.31 9.79 -3.93
CA PRO A 165 -4.71 8.43 -3.58
C PRO A 165 -5.59 8.39 -2.33
N GLU A 166 -6.68 7.63 -2.40
CA GLU A 166 -7.72 7.55 -1.35
C GLU A 166 -7.17 7.32 0.08
N PRO A 167 -6.19 6.43 0.33
CA PRO A 167 -5.68 6.27 1.69
C PRO A 167 -5.01 7.53 2.26
N ILE A 168 -4.48 8.41 1.40
CA ILE A 168 -3.88 9.69 1.80
C ILE A 168 -5.00 10.71 2.09
N GLU A 169 -6.02 10.77 1.24
CA GLU A 169 -7.19 11.61 1.50
C GLU A 169 -7.85 11.23 2.84
N ALA A 170 -8.02 9.93 3.08
CA ALA A 170 -8.63 9.42 4.31
C ALA A 170 -7.83 9.78 5.58
N ILE A 171 -6.49 9.69 5.54
CA ILE A 171 -5.66 10.09 6.70
C ILE A 171 -5.68 11.60 6.90
N LEU A 172 -5.67 12.40 5.82
CA LEU A 172 -5.77 13.86 5.94
C LEU A 172 -7.11 14.27 6.55
N GLN A 173 -8.21 13.66 6.10
CA GLN A 173 -9.53 13.92 6.68
C GLN A 173 -9.58 13.51 8.16
N HIS A 174 -9.04 12.33 8.50
CA HIS A 174 -8.95 11.91 9.90
C HIS A 174 -8.15 12.89 10.75
N VAL A 175 -7.04 13.42 10.23
CA VAL A 175 -6.23 14.43 10.89
C VAL A 175 -7.03 15.73 11.08
N VAL A 176 -7.79 16.19 10.08
CA VAL A 176 -8.66 17.37 10.21
C VAL A 176 -9.75 17.16 11.27
N ASP A 177 -10.39 16.00 11.28
CA ASP A 177 -11.50 15.69 12.20
C ASP A 177 -11.04 15.55 13.66
N ASN A 178 -9.77 15.18 13.89
CA ASN A 178 -9.22 14.89 15.22
C ASN A 178 -8.16 15.89 15.68
N LEU A 179 -7.72 16.83 14.83
CA LEU A 179 -6.93 17.99 15.23
C LEU A 179 -7.85 18.96 15.98
N THR A 180 -7.86 18.86 17.31
CA THR A 180 -8.31 19.96 18.15
C THR A 180 -7.36 21.14 17.92
N ARG A 181 -7.88 22.21 17.29
CA ARG A 181 -7.24 23.51 17.33
C ARG A 181 -7.43 24.07 18.74
N ASP A 182 -6.45 23.84 19.60
CA ASP A 182 -6.27 24.67 20.81
C ASP A 182 -5.96 26.12 20.41
#